data_AF-A0A1Y3CA08-F1
#
_entry.id   AF-A0A1Y3CA08-F1
#
_cell.length_a   1.000
_cell.length_b   1.000
_cell.length_c   1.000
_cell.angle_alpha   90.00
_cell.angle_beta   90.00
_cell.angle_gamma   90.00
#
_symmetry.space_group_name_H-M   'P 1'
#
loop_
_entity.id
_entity.type
_entity.pdbx_description
1 polymer ?
#
loop_
_entity_poly.entity_id
_entity_poly.type
_entity_poly.pdbx_seq_one_letter_code
_entity_poly.pdbx_strand_id
1 'polypeptide(L)'
;MTSQTSMLHVRIDDDTKLQAQQALKSMGMSVSDAVRIFLTRVVAEQAIPFDVRVPNAKTVSALNEADELIQAKKARFETVEDLFNDLEKNS
;
A
#
# COMPACT_ATOMS: atom_id res chain seq x y z
N MET A 1 2.64 7.51 34.12
CA MET A 1 1.77 6.47 33.54
C MET A 1 2.65 5.30 33.15
N THR A 2 2.41 4.11 33.69
CA THR A 2 3.19 2.91 33.35
C THR A 2 2.89 2.53 31.90
N SER A 3 3.86 2.68 31.01
CA SER A 3 3.71 2.28 29.61
C SER A 3 3.58 0.77 29.55
N GLN A 4 2.39 0.27 29.21
CA GLN A 4 2.17 -1.15 28.99
C GLN A 4 2.91 -1.55 27.69
N THR A 5 3.90 -2.42 27.81
CA THR A 5 4.65 -2.94 26.65
C THR A 5 4.07 -4.27 26.21
N SER A 6 3.86 -4.46 24.91
CA SER A 6 3.50 -5.75 24.30
C SER A 6 4.62 -6.24 23.39
N MET A 7 4.75 -7.56 23.24
CA MET A 7 5.67 -8.18 22.28
C MET A 7 4.98 -8.47 20.96
N LEU A 8 5.68 -8.21 19.85
CA LEU A 8 5.24 -8.52 18.51
C LEU A 8 6.04 -9.72 17.97
N HIS A 9 5.36 -10.82 17.67
CA HIS A 9 5.95 -11.99 17.04
C HIS A 9 5.60 -12.01 15.55
N VAL A 10 6.62 -11.88 14.68
CA VAL A 10 6.47 -11.93 13.22
C VAL A 10 7.29 -13.11 12.69
N ARG A 11 6.67 -13.96 11.86
CA ARG A 11 7.41 -14.98 11.11
C ARG A 11 7.98 -14.35 9.85
N ILE A 12 9.26 -14.61 9.61
CA ILE A 12 10.00 -14.23 8.41
C ILE A 12 10.94 -15.39 8.09
N ASP A 13 11.33 -15.53 6.83
CA ASP A 13 12.38 -16.47 6.43
C ASP A 13 13.75 -16.02 6.97
N ASP A 14 14.63 -17.00 7.20
CA ASP A 14 15.93 -16.76 7.83
C ASP A 14 16.86 -15.91 6.95
N ASP A 15 16.78 -16.07 5.63
CA ASP A 15 17.59 -15.30 4.67
C ASP A 15 17.22 -13.82 4.71
N THR A 16 15.92 -13.49 4.62
CA THR A 16 15.42 -12.12 4.73
C THR A 16 15.74 -11.51 6.08
N LYS A 17 15.62 -12.29 7.17
CA LYS A 17 16.02 -11.85 8.51
C LYS A 17 17.49 -11.43 8.56
N LEU A 18 18.37 -12.26 8.02
CA LEU A 18 19.81 -12.01 8.02
C LEU A 18 20.16 -10.78 7.18
N GLN A 19 19.61 -10.67 5.97
CA GLN A 19 19.83 -9.53 5.09
C GLN A 19 19.33 -8.22 5.71
N ALA A 20 18.11 -8.22 6.28
CA ALA A 20 17.56 -7.06 6.96
C ALA A 20 18.41 -6.66 8.17
N GLN A 21 18.89 -7.62 8.97
CA GLN A 21 19.76 -7.35 10.11
C GLN A 21 21.08 -6.71 9.68
N GLN A 22 21.71 -7.18 8.60
CA GLN A 22 22.95 -6.61 8.08
C GLN A 22 22.74 -5.18 7.56
N ALA A 23 21.69 -4.95 6.78
CA ALA A 23 21.35 -3.64 6.24
C ALA A 23 21.01 -2.62 7.35
N LEU A 24 20.23 -3.01 8.35
CA LEU A 24 19.89 -2.13 9.48
C LEU A 24 21.10 -1.86 10.38
N LYS A 25 21.97 -2.86 10.58
CA LYS A 25 23.17 -2.70 11.37
C LYS A 25 24.16 -1.70 10.75
N SER A 26 24.28 -1.68 9.41
CA SER A 26 25.11 -0.67 8.73
C SER A 26 24.59 0.76 8.91
N MET A 27 23.29 0.91 9.19
CA MET A 27 22.63 2.17 9.56
C MET A 27 22.61 2.43 11.07
N GLY A 28 23.21 1.56 11.89
CA GLY A 28 23.26 1.72 13.35
C GLY A 28 21.96 1.37 14.07
N MET A 29 21.10 0.55 13.47
CA MET A 29 19.76 0.22 13.97
C MET A 29 19.59 -1.28 14.17
N SER A 30 18.75 -1.67 15.14
CA SER A 30 18.25 -3.05 15.22
C SER A 30 16.98 -3.25 14.39
N VAL A 31 16.62 -4.51 14.14
CA VAL A 31 15.32 -4.86 13.51
C VAL A 31 14.15 -4.32 14.35
N SER A 32 14.26 -4.39 15.67
CA SER A 32 13.23 -3.88 16.57
C SER A 32 13.06 -2.37 16.49
N ASP A 33 14.15 -1.61 16.26
CA ASP A 33 14.08 -0.16 16.08
C ASP A 33 13.37 0.20 14.78
N ALA A 34 13.73 -0.48 13.69
CA ALA A 34 13.09 -0.29 12.39
C ALA A 34 11.58 -0.59 12.44
N VAL A 35 11.19 -1.70 13.06
CA VAL A 35 9.76 -2.07 13.26
C VAL A 35 9.03 -1.02 14.09
N ARG A 36 9.66 -0.48 15.14
CA ARG A 36 9.07 0.57 15.96
C ARG A 36 8.84 1.85 15.16
N ILE A 37 9.84 2.30 14.40
CA ILE A 37 9.75 3.48 13.53
C ILE A 37 8.62 3.30 12.51
N PHE A 38 8.56 2.13 11.85
CA PHE A 38 7.50 1.81 10.90
C PHE A 38 6.11 1.95 11.53
N LEU A 39 5.86 1.29 12.66
CA LEU A 39 4.55 1.33 13.32
C LEU A 39 4.20 2.75 13.82
N THR A 40 5.16 3.49 14.36
CA THR A 40 4.95 4.89 14.76
C THR A 40 4.57 5.76 13.56
N ARG A 41 5.20 5.55 12.39
CA ARG A 41 4.87 6.31 11.18
C ARG A 41 3.48 5.97 10.65
N VAL A 42 3.12 4.69 10.62
CA VAL A 42 1.77 4.24 10.23
C VAL A 42 0.70 4.88 11.11
N VAL A 43 0.91 4.92 12.44
CA VAL A 43 -0.02 5.55 13.37
C VAL A 43 -0.14 7.06 13.12
N ALA A 44 1.00 7.73 12.90
CA ALA A 44 1.02 9.18 12.69
C ALA A 44 0.38 9.61 11.37
N GLU A 45 0.58 8.85 10.29
CA GLU A 45 0.17 9.24 8.94
C GLU A 45 -1.12 8.58 8.46
N GLN A 46 -1.59 7.53 9.16
CA GLN A 46 -2.69 6.68 8.69
C GLN A 46 -2.43 6.13 7.27
N ALA A 47 -1.16 5.91 6.93
CA ALA A 47 -0.69 5.47 5.63
C ALA A 47 0.51 4.52 5.76
N ILE A 48 0.76 3.72 4.73
CA ILE A 48 1.97 2.91 4.65
C ILE A 48 3.14 3.84 4.28
N PRO A 49 4.24 3.86 5.06
CA PRO A 49 5.35 4.81 4.91
C PRO A 49 6.36 4.41 3.83
N PHE A 50 5.89 3.78 2.75
CA PHE A 50 6.67 3.49 1.56
C PHE A 50 5.74 3.44 0.36
N ASP A 51 6.27 3.81 -0.81
CA ASP A 51 5.50 3.76 -2.05
C ASP A 51 5.13 2.31 -2.38
N VAL A 52 3.83 2.04 -2.51
CA VAL A 52 3.34 0.78 -3.06
C VAL A 52 3.49 0.84 -4.57
N ARG A 53 4.62 0.36 -5.08
CA ARG A 53 5.02 0.55 -6.50
C ARG A 53 4.36 -0.43 -7.48
N VAL A 54 3.94 -1.60 -7.02
CA VAL A 54 3.36 -2.63 -7.88
C VAL A 54 1.87 -2.74 -7.59
N PRO A 55 0.99 -2.31 -8.51
CA PRO A 55 -0.44 -2.53 -8.38
C PRO A 55 -0.75 -4.02 -8.29
N ASN A 56 -1.70 -4.40 -7.44
CA ASN A 56 -2.15 -5.79 -7.39
C ASN A 56 -2.91 -6.17 -8.68
N ALA A 57 -3.14 -7.47 -8.90
CA ALA A 57 -3.79 -7.97 -10.10
C ALA A 57 -5.14 -7.29 -10.39
N LYS A 58 -5.96 -7.02 -9.35
CA LYS A 58 -7.24 -6.33 -9.51
C LYS A 58 -7.06 -4.90 -10.02
N THR A 59 -6.10 -4.16 -9.47
CA THR A 59 -5.78 -2.80 -9.92
C THR A 59 -5.24 -2.81 -11.34
N VAL A 60 -4.39 -3.77 -11.71
CA VAL A 60 -3.90 -3.92 -13.08
C VAL A 60 -5.05 -4.19 -14.06
N SER A 61 -5.97 -5.11 -13.72
CA SER A 61 -7.15 -5.38 -14.57
C SER A 61 -8.02 -4.15 -14.76
N ALA A 62 -8.28 -3.38 -13.69
CA ALA A 62 -9.07 -2.14 -13.78
C ALA A 62 -8.38 -1.06 -14.63
N LEU A 63 -7.05 -0.96 -14.57
CA LEU A 63 -6.29 -0.04 -15.43
C LEU A 63 -6.40 -0.43 -16.91
N ASN A 64 -6.28 -1.73 -17.22
CA ASN A 64 -6.43 -2.21 -18.60
C ASN A 64 -7.85 -1.98 -19.12
N GLU A 65 -8.88 -2.22 -18.30
CA GLU A 65 -10.28 -1.94 -18.65
C GLU A 65 -10.49 -0.45 -18.92
N ALA A 66 -9.92 0.42 -18.08
CA ALA A 66 -9.97 1.87 -18.30
C ALA A 66 -9.30 2.28 -19.62
N ASP A 67 -8.15 1.70 -19.96
CA ASP A 67 -7.47 1.94 -21.23
C ASP A 67 -8.33 1.52 -22.43
N GLU A 68 -9.00 0.36 -22.35
CA GLU A 68 -9.93 -0.10 -23.38
C GLU A 68 -11.13 0.84 -23.57
N LEU A 69 -11.73 1.32 -22.47
CA LEU A 69 -12.85 2.26 -22.50
C LEU A 69 -12.44 3.62 -23.11
N ILE A 70 -11.23 4.09 -22.81
CA ILE A 70 -10.66 5.32 -23.40
C ILE A 70 -10.46 5.16 -24.90
N GLN A 71 -9.85 4.05 -25.34
CA GLN A 71 -9.64 3.76 -26.76
C GLN A 71 -10.95 3.62 -27.53
N ALA A 72 -11.96 3.00 -26.92
CA ALA A 72 -13.29 2.90 -27.48
C ALA A 72 -14.06 4.24 -27.49
N LYS A 73 -13.50 5.31 -26.89
CA LYS A 73 -14.16 6.61 -26.67
C LYS A 73 -15.50 6.50 -25.94
N LYS A 74 -15.68 5.45 -25.14
CA LYS A 74 -16.93 5.16 -24.40
C LYS A 74 -16.99 5.82 -23.02
N ALA A 75 -15.89 6.39 -22.55
CA ALA A 75 -15.80 7.11 -21.29
C ALA A 75 -15.86 8.65 -21.47
N ARG A 76 -16.78 9.16 -22.29
CA ARG A 76 -16.99 10.60 -22.49
C ARG A 76 -18.43 10.96 -22.18
N PHE A 77 -18.61 11.96 -21.32
CA PHE A 77 -19.91 12.41 -20.84
C PHE A 77 -19.98 13.94 -21.00
N GLU A 78 -21.15 14.45 -21.38
CA GLU A 78 -21.36 15.90 -21.55
C GLU A 78 -21.61 16.58 -20.20
N THR A 79 -22.20 15.85 -19.25
CA THR A 79 -22.52 16.36 -17.90
C THR A 79 -22.07 15.39 -16.80
N VAL A 80 -22.02 15.90 -15.57
CA VAL A 80 -21.71 15.11 -14.38
C VAL A 80 -22.84 14.11 -14.10
N GLU A 81 -24.11 14.49 -14.30
CA GLU A 81 -25.25 13.58 -14.21
C GLU A 81 -25.14 12.38 -15.18
N ASP A 82 -24.72 12.61 -16.43
CA ASP A 82 -24.56 11.53 -17.40
C ASP A 82 -23.50 10.50 -16.96
N LEU A 83 -22.40 10.96 -16.35
CA LEU A 83 -21.37 10.10 -15.77
C LEU A 83 -21.94 9.23 -14.64
N PHE A 84 -22.62 9.82 -13.66
CA PHE A 84 -23.17 9.06 -12.53
C PHE A 84 -24.25 8.06 -12.97
N ASN A 85 -25.11 8.44 -13.91
CA ASN A 85 -26.12 7.55 -14.48
C ASN A 85 -25.53 6.31 -15.18
N ASP A 86 -24.36 6.44 -15.81
CA ASP A 86 -23.66 5.30 -16.43
C ASP A 86 -22.99 4.40 -15.38
N LEU A 87 -22.32 5.00 -14.38
CA LEU A 87 -21.71 4.25 -13.28
C LEU A 87 -22.73 3.43 -12.50
N GLU A 88 -23.91 3.97 -12.22
CA GLU A 88 -24.98 3.24 -11.52
C GLU A 88 -25.58 2.10 -12.35
N LYS A 89 -25.58 2.21 -13.68
CA LYS A 89 -26.07 1.14 -14.57
C LYS A 89 -25.06 0.00 -14.73
N ASN A 90 -23.77 0.29 -14.58
CA ASN A 90 -22.67 -0.63 -14.82
C ASN A 90 -22.04 -1.19 -13.52
N SER A 91 -22.52 -0.77 -12.34
CA SER A 91 -22.08 -1.26 -11.03
C SER A 91 -22.77 -2.54 -10.59
#